data_AF-L1JJS4-F1
#
_entry.id   AF-L1JJS4-F1
#
_cell.length_a   1.000
_cell.length_b   1.000
_cell.length_c   1.000
_cell.angle_alpha   90.00
_cell.angle_beta   90.00
_cell.angle_gamma   90.00
#
_symmetry.space_group_name_H-M   'P 1'
#
loop_
_entity.id
_entity.type
_entity.pdbx_description
1 polymer ?
#
loop_
_entity_poly.entity_id
_entity_poly.type
_entity_poly.pdbx_seq_one_letter_code
_entity_poly.pdbx_strand_id
1 'polypeptide(L)'
;MSTSTVSEKTIFKQAGYRRPLHWVFKIGSLEKSLEFYQNVFGMHVHRHEEFASGCEATCNGPYGGAWSKTMIGYKTEESNFALELTYNYGIDSYMSGNDLRYIALRASALKSDPSKLGYKTETDPSTGNKIVTGPDGYKFMVVDTSEGNKDEPFLFVSINVQNLDKALNFHTKVLGAQVFQSTPGALGSAKSAVIGFSDKGTRLELVELPNQQSVDHALAAGRFATETEDGAPSYMGEKVKSAGGKILHGPIKLQPHNEEVVIVEDVDGYEYCFVDARGYTNCVNVAYAEGGREVDWDFRNRLETASRSTKNAKLEVAKVLARNYNKAEVKTKVEDKIKDNGAVVFSQTSCPFCAKAKKTLSDLGAKYEVVELDKLGDEGYAWRVELAEITQSGTVPQVFIGGKFVGGFSDGVEELVKEGKLKPMLEQAGAM
;
A
#
# COMPACT_ATOMS: atom_id res chain seq x y z
N MET A 1 -44.98 -2.71 -29.50
CA MET A 1 -44.16 -2.76 -28.27
C MET A 1 -42.73 -3.00 -28.69
N SER A 2 -41.92 -1.94 -28.71
CA SER A 2 -40.51 -1.97 -29.08
C SER A 2 -39.69 -1.80 -27.81
N THR A 3 -39.05 -2.87 -27.36
CA THR A 3 -37.99 -2.82 -26.35
C THR A 3 -36.81 -3.63 -26.88
N SER A 4 -36.11 -3.05 -27.85
CA SER A 4 -34.77 -3.50 -28.24
C SER A 4 -33.81 -3.15 -27.11
N THR A 5 -33.43 -4.17 -26.34
CA THR A 5 -32.08 -4.44 -25.81
C THR A 5 -31.19 -3.20 -25.62
N VAL A 6 -31.13 -2.70 -24.39
CA VAL A 6 -29.94 -2.01 -23.88
C VAL A 6 -28.80 -3.02 -23.99
N SER A 7 -27.83 -2.76 -24.89
CA SER A 7 -26.73 -3.68 -25.18
C SER A 7 -25.97 -4.06 -23.89
N GLU A 8 -25.76 -5.34 -23.63
CA GLU A 8 -24.84 -5.83 -22.60
C GLU A 8 -23.42 -5.32 -22.92
N LYS A 9 -23.01 -4.22 -22.28
CA LYS A 9 -21.61 -3.81 -22.27
C LYS A 9 -20.85 -4.85 -21.44
N THR A 10 -19.78 -5.42 -21.99
CA THR A 10 -18.93 -6.36 -21.25
C THR A 10 -18.33 -5.69 -20.01
N ILE A 11 -18.03 -6.45 -18.96
CA ILE A 11 -17.39 -5.91 -17.73
C ILE A 11 -16.12 -5.14 -18.08
N PHE A 12 -15.30 -5.66 -18.99
CA PHE A 12 -14.12 -4.98 -19.53
C PHE A 12 -14.40 -3.56 -20.03
N LYS A 13 -15.50 -3.37 -20.79
CA LYS A 13 -15.91 -2.05 -21.30
C LYS A 13 -16.51 -1.16 -20.22
N GLN A 14 -17.17 -1.72 -19.22
CA GLN A 14 -17.79 -0.97 -18.13
C GLN A 14 -16.78 -0.54 -17.06
N ALA A 15 -15.78 -1.37 -16.79
CA ALA A 15 -14.66 -1.05 -15.92
C ALA A 15 -13.74 0.02 -16.51
N GLY A 16 -13.83 0.26 -17.84
CA GLY A 16 -13.06 1.30 -18.51
C GLY A 16 -11.55 1.13 -18.29
N TYR A 17 -11.06 -0.11 -18.32
CA TYR A 17 -9.65 -0.38 -18.07
C TYR A 17 -8.77 0.40 -19.03
N ARG A 18 -7.82 1.15 -18.49
CA ARG A 18 -6.89 1.95 -19.27
C ARG A 18 -5.59 1.19 -19.48
N ARG A 19 -4.96 0.78 -18.38
CA ARG A 19 -3.67 0.08 -18.41
C ARG A 19 -3.32 -0.59 -17.08
N PRO A 20 -2.47 -1.62 -17.11
CA PRO A 20 -1.76 -2.09 -15.92
C PRO A 20 -0.80 -1.02 -15.42
N LEU A 21 -0.70 -0.87 -14.10
CA LEU A 21 0.10 0.18 -13.46
C LEU A 21 1.41 -0.37 -12.93
N HIS A 22 1.33 -1.28 -11.96
CA HIS A 22 2.50 -1.80 -11.29
C HIS A 22 2.23 -3.10 -10.55
N TRP A 23 3.32 -3.77 -10.19
CA TRP A 23 3.34 -4.82 -9.18
C TRP A 23 3.98 -4.28 -7.90
N VAL A 24 3.36 -4.56 -6.75
CA VAL A 24 3.85 -4.16 -5.43
C VAL A 24 4.74 -5.26 -4.84
N PHE A 25 5.93 -4.88 -4.40
CA PHE A 25 6.88 -5.72 -3.69
C PHE A 25 7.09 -5.22 -2.27
N LYS A 26 7.16 -6.15 -1.31
CA LYS A 26 7.70 -5.88 0.03
C LYS A 26 9.19 -6.20 0.04
N ILE A 27 10.03 -5.27 0.46
CA ILE A 27 11.49 -5.41 0.42
C ILE A 27 12.11 -5.19 1.79
N GLY A 28 13.19 -5.91 2.07
CA GLY A 28 13.96 -5.81 3.31
C GLY A 28 15.05 -4.75 3.28
N SER A 29 15.42 -4.25 2.10
CA SER A 29 16.40 -3.17 1.95
C SER A 29 16.17 -2.38 0.67
N LEU A 30 15.78 -1.10 0.80
CA LEU A 30 15.63 -0.19 -0.33
C LEU A 30 16.96 0.04 -1.06
N GLU A 31 18.08 0.18 -0.33
CA GLU A 31 19.40 0.38 -0.90
C GLU A 31 19.82 -0.79 -1.81
N LYS A 32 19.79 -2.02 -1.29
CA LYS A 32 20.13 -3.22 -2.08
C LYS A 32 19.18 -3.44 -3.24
N SER A 33 17.89 -3.13 -3.04
CA SER A 33 16.88 -3.19 -4.11
C SER A 33 17.21 -2.21 -5.23
N LEU A 34 17.44 -0.93 -4.90
CA LEU A 34 17.78 0.09 -5.89
C LEU A 34 19.08 -0.24 -6.61
N GLU A 35 20.11 -0.69 -5.90
CA GLU A 35 21.35 -1.16 -6.52
C GLU A 35 21.08 -2.25 -7.56
N PHE A 36 20.27 -3.26 -7.20
CA PHE A 36 19.89 -4.33 -8.13
C PHE A 36 19.16 -3.79 -9.36
N TYR A 37 18.06 -3.05 -9.18
CA TYR A 37 17.23 -2.61 -10.29
C TYR A 37 17.95 -1.58 -11.18
N GLN A 38 18.77 -0.69 -10.61
CA GLN A 38 19.51 0.31 -11.37
C GLN A 38 20.73 -0.27 -12.11
N ASN A 39 21.42 -1.26 -11.52
CA ASN A 39 22.65 -1.80 -12.12
C ASN A 39 22.38 -2.97 -13.06
N VAL A 40 21.42 -3.84 -12.73
CA VAL A 40 21.03 -4.99 -13.57
C VAL A 40 20.09 -4.55 -14.68
N PHE A 41 19.02 -3.84 -14.32
CA PHE A 41 17.92 -3.52 -15.23
C PHE A 41 17.94 -2.07 -15.73
N GLY A 42 18.81 -1.21 -15.23
CA GLY A 42 18.84 0.19 -15.67
C GLY A 42 17.57 0.99 -15.35
N MET A 43 16.75 0.50 -14.42
CA MET A 43 15.57 1.22 -13.96
C MET A 43 15.99 2.48 -13.21
N HIS A 44 15.09 3.46 -13.12
CA HIS A 44 15.28 4.67 -12.33
C HIS A 44 14.12 4.87 -11.37
N VAL A 45 14.36 5.67 -10.33
CA VAL A 45 13.31 6.11 -9.39
C VAL A 45 12.42 7.10 -10.12
N HIS A 46 11.12 6.79 -10.18
CA HIS A 46 10.10 7.73 -10.63
C HIS A 46 9.70 8.64 -9.48
N ARG A 47 9.34 8.05 -8.34
CA ARG A 47 9.01 8.78 -7.12
C ARG A 47 9.30 7.95 -5.88
N HIS A 48 9.50 8.64 -4.77
CA HIS A 48 9.78 8.12 -3.45
C HIS A 48 8.97 8.94 -2.43
N GLU A 49 8.18 8.25 -1.62
CA GLU A 49 7.31 8.83 -0.60
C GLU A 49 7.56 8.14 0.74
N GLU A 50 7.53 8.94 1.80
CA GLU A 50 7.72 8.52 3.18
C GLU A 50 6.42 8.69 3.94
N PHE A 51 5.96 7.63 4.59
CA PHE A 51 4.71 7.58 5.33
C PHE A 51 5.00 7.24 6.79
N ALA A 52 4.39 7.98 7.70
CA ALA A 52 4.63 7.77 9.13
C ALA A 52 3.88 6.59 9.75
N SER A 53 2.81 6.16 9.10
CA SER A 53 1.92 5.14 9.59
C SER A 53 1.42 4.29 8.44
N GLY A 54 0.93 3.10 8.79
CA GLY A 54 0.28 2.20 7.83
C GLY A 54 -0.83 2.90 7.04
N CYS A 55 -1.02 2.43 5.82
CA CYS A 55 -2.05 2.95 4.92
C CYS A 55 -3.43 2.36 5.25
N GLU A 56 -4.50 3.16 5.13
CA GLU A 56 -5.89 2.71 5.33
C GLU A 56 -6.26 1.55 4.38
N ALA A 57 -5.76 1.60 3.14
CA ALA A 57 -5.89 0.54 2.14
C ALA A 57 -4.84 -0.59 2.28
N THR A 58 -4.13 -0.63 3.42
CA THR A 58 -3.04 -1.57 3.71
C THR A 58 -2.04 -1.69 2.55
N CYS A 59 -1.75 -0.60 1.85
CA CYS A 59 -0.80 -0.58 0.74
C CYS A 59 0.58 -1.14 1.13
N ASN A 60 0.95 -0.99 2.40
CA ASN A 60 2.21 -1.52 2.93
C ASN A 60 2.07 -2.90 3.60
N GLY A 61 0.88 -3.50 3.61
CA GLY A 61 0.52 -4.70 4.36
C GLY A 61 -0.05 -4.39 5.74
N PRO A 62 -0.10 -5.38 6.66
CA PRO A 62 -0.72 -5.24 7.98
C PRO A 62 0.14 -4.46 8.99
N TYR A 63 1.11 -3.67 8.53
CA TYR A 63 2.11 -3.02 9.39
C TYR A 63 1.71 -1.57 9.69
N GLY A 64 1.63 -1.24 10.98
CA GLY A 64 1.23 0.10 11.44
C GLY A 64 2.38 1.10 11.61
N GLY A 65 3.63 0.70 11.34
CA GLY A 65 4.81 1.55 11.50
C GLY A 65 5.01 2.54 10.34
N ALA A 66 6.10 3.31 10.42
CA ALA A 66 6.56 4.08 9.27
C ALA A 66 6.96 3.15 8.13
N TRP A 67 6.80 3.62 6.90
CA TRP A 67 7.16 2.88 5.69
C TRP A 67 7.42 3.86 4.55
N SER A 68 8.06 3.37 3.48
CA SER A 68 8.23 4.13 2.26
C SER A 68 7.76 3.37 1.04
N LYS A 69 7.35 4.15 0.04
CA LYS A 69 6.96 3.71 -1.29
C LYS A 69 7.93 4.28 -2.30
N THR A 70 8.59 3.43 -3.06
CA THR A 70 9.47 3.86 -4.14
C THR A 70 9.01 3.22 -5.44
N MET A 71 8.54 4.06 -6.37
CA MET A 71 8.17 3.63 -7.71
C MET A 71 9.40 3.64 -8.60
N ILE A 72 9.65 2.54 -9.30
CA ILE A 72 10.77 2.39 -10.22
C ILE A 72 10.34 1.82 -11.57
N GLY A 73 11.07 2.16 -12.62
CA GLY A 73 10.84 1.61 -13.95
C GLY A 73 11.73 2.24 -15.02
N TYR A 74 11.26 2.20 -16.27
CA TYR A 74 12.05 2.62 -17.45
C TYR A 74 11.65 3.95 -18.06
N LYS A 75 10.36 4.30 -18.02
CA LYS A 75 9.82 5.61 -18.39
C LYS A 75 8.72 5.97 -17.38
N THR A 76 8.02 7.08 -17.59
CA THR A 76 7.04 7.60 -16.64
C THR A 76 5.94 6.60 -16.27
N GLU A 77 5.45 6.72 -15.03
CA GLU A 77 4.31 5.95 -14.52
C GLU A 77 3.02 6.17 -15.31
N GLU A 78 2.93 7.20 -16.14
CA GLU A 78 1.76 7.48 -17.00
C GLU A 78 1.73 6.61 -18.26
N SER A 79 2.88 6.11 -18.69
CA SER A 79 3.03 5.44 -20.00
C SER A 79 3.50 3.99 -19.89
N ASN A 80 4.13 3.62 -18.78
CA ASN A 80 4.74 2.32 -18.59
C ASN A 80 4.31 1.65 -17.29
N PHE A 81 4.43 0.33 -17.28
CA PHE A 81 4.38 -0.46 -16.07
C PHE A 81 5.58 -0.14 -15.16
N ALA A 82 5.35 -0.12 -13.86
CA ALA A 82 6.36 0.14 -12.85
C ALA A 82 6.42 -0.99 -11.81
N LEU A 83 7.44 -0.95 -10.96
CA LEU A 83 7.47 -1.72 -9.73
C LEU A 83 7.29 -0.75 -8.56
N GLU A 84 6.39 -1.08 -7.65
CA GLU A 84 6.24 -0.37 -6.39
C GLU A 84 7.03 -1.11 -5.32
N LEU A 85 8.07 -0.48 -4.78
CA LEU A 85 8.87 -1.03 -3.69
C LEU A 85 8.36 -0.48 -2.36
N THR A 86 7.78 -1.36 -1.54
CA THR A 86 7.34 -1.06 -0.18
C THR A 86 8.43 -1.48 0.82
N TYR A 87 8.98 -0.51 1.53
CA TYR A 87 9.89 -0.75 2.64
C TYR A 87 9.22 -0.38 3.96
N ASN A 88 8.99 -1.36 4.83
CA ASN A 88 8.50 -1.10 6.19
C ASN A 88 9.71 -0.97 7.13
N TYR A 89 9.85 0.17 7.80
CA TYR A 89 11.02 0.42 8.65
C TYR A 89 11.11 -0.59 9.79
N GLY A 90 12.33 -1.12 10.00
CA GLY A 90 12.60 -2.16 10.99
C GLY A 90 12.21 -3.59 10.58
N ILE A 91 11.71 -3.81 9.35
CA ILE A 91 11.45 -5.14 8.81
C ILE A 91 12.47 -5.45 7.70
N ASP A 92 13.38 -6.38 8.00
CA ASP A 92 14.56 -6.68 7.17
C ASP A 92 14.37 -7.80 6.16
N SER A 93 13.27 -8.56 6.25
CA SER A 93 12.96 -9.64 5.31
C SER A 93 11.50 -10.04 5.40
N TYR A 94 11.01 -10.66 4.32
CA TYR A 94 9.69 -11.24 4.23
C TYR A 94 9.82 -12.69 3.77
N MET A 95 9.10 -13.59 4.44
CA MET A 95 9.03 -14.97 4.00
C MET A 95 8.27 -15.02 2.67
N SER A 96 8.90 -15.58 1.63
CA SER A 96 8.28 -15.82 0.33
C SER A 96 7.46 -17.10 0.35
N GLY A 97 6.32 -17.08 -0.32
CA GLY A 97 5.48 -18.25 -0.50
C GLY A 97 5.80 -18.98 -1.81
N ASN A 98 4.80 -19.66 -2.37
CA ASN A 98 4.86 -20.28 -3.69
C ASN A 98 4.04 -19.52 -4.74
N ASP A 99 3.59 -18.30 -4.44
CA ASP A 99 2.62 -17.55 -5.20
C ASP A 99 3.22 -16.86 -6.45
N LEU A 100 4.22 -15.99 -6.27
CA LEU A 100 4.88 -15.30 -7.38
C LEU A 100 5.99 -16.16 -7.98
N ARG A 101 5.93 -16.43 -9.29
CA ARG A 101 6.97 -17.17 -10.01
C ARG A 101 8.11 -16.26 -10.42
N TYR A 102 7.79 -15.19 -11.15
CA TYR A 102 8.73 -14.17 -11.62
C TYR A 102 8.00 -13.00 -12.31
N ILE A 103 8.71 -11.89 -12.49
CA ILE A 103 8.35 -10.82 -13.44
C ILE A 103 9.15 -11.03 -14.72
N ALA A 104 8.49 -11.09 -15.88
CA ALA A 104 9.15 -11.27 -17.17
C ALA A 104 9.43 -9.91 -17.84
N LEU A 105 10.66 -9.73 -18.30
CA LEU A 105 11.15 -8.55 -18.99
C LEU A 105 11.88 -8.93 -20.27
N ARG A 106 11.94 -7.99 -21.22
CA ARG A 106 12.76 -8.13 -22.43
C ARG A 106 14.24 -8.17 -22.10
N ALA A 107 15.01 -8.96 -22.85
CA ALA A 107 16.48 -8.98 -22.77
C ALA A 107 17.12 -7.63 -23.08
N SER A 108 16.51 -6.83 -23.98
CA SER A 108 16.94 -5.47 -24.29
C SER A 108 16.84 -4.50 -23.10
N ALA A 109 16.19 -4.92 -22.01
CA ALA A 109 16.03 -4.12 -20.79
C ALA A 109 17.17 -4.35 -19.79
N LEU A 110 18.09 -5.28 -20.03
CA LEU A 110 19.28 -5.47 -19.20
C LEU A 110 20.31 -4.37 -19.49
N LYS A 111 20.78 -3.73 -18.42
CA LYS A 111 21.89 -2.77 -18.46
C LYS A 111 23.24 -3.46 -18.30
N SER A 112 23.31 -4.46 -17.41
CA SER A 112 24.54 -5.18 -17.09
C SER A 112 24.27 -6.67 -16.97
N ASP A 113 25.32 -7.49 -17.11
CA ASP A 113 25.23 -8.92 -16.84
C ASP A 113 25.07 -9.16 -15.32
N PRO A 114 23.93 -9.71 -14.85
CA PRO A 114 23.68 -9.90 -13.43
C PRO A 114 24.71 -10.82 -12.76
N SER A 115 25.25 -11.80 -13.50
CA SER A 115 26.24 -12.74 -12.95
C SER A 115 27.56 -12.06 -12.61
N LYS A 116 27.97 -11.05 -13.39
CA LYS A 116 29.17 -10.24 -13.12
C LYS A 116 28.99 -9.30 -11.94
N LEU A 117 27.75 -8.96 -11.62
CA LEU A 117 27.37 -8.17 -10.44
C LEU A 117 27.13 -9.04 -9.19
N GLY A 118 27.34 -10.36 -9.29
CA GLY A 118 27.20 -11.29 -8.16
C GLY A 118 25.77 -11.78 -7.89
N TYR A 119 24.80 -11.47 -8.76
CA TYR A 119 23.44 -11.98 -8.61
C TYR A 119 23.31 -13.41 -9.13
N LYS A 120 22.49 -14.21 -8.42
CA LYS A 120 22.18 -15.59 -8.84
C LYS A 120 21.41 -15.55 -10.18
N THR A 121 21.89 -16.35 -11.13
CA THR A 121 21.19 -16.59 -12.39
C THR A 121 20.98 -18.09 -12.60
N GLU A 122 19.83 -18.46 -13.16
CA GLU A 122 19.48 -19.83 -13.52
C GLU A 122 18.76 -19.85 -14.87
N THR A 123 18.67 -21.02 -15.52
CA THR A 123 17.86 -21.19 -16.73
C THR A 123 16.54 -21.81 -16.33
N ASP A 124 15.42 -21.19 -16.70
CA ASP A 124 14.11 -21.76 -16.46
C ASP A 124 13.94 -23.04 -17.30
N PRO A 125 13.67 -24.19 -16.68
CA PRO A 125 13.64 -25.47 -17.40
C PRO A 125 12.45 -25.60 -18.35
N SER A 126 11.41 -24.80 -18.18
CA SER A 126 10.18 -24.88 -18.98
C SER A 126 10.26 -24.02 -20.24
N THR A 127 10.93 -22.87 -20.16
CA THR A 127 11.00 -21.89 -21.24
C THR A 127 12.40 -21.73 -21.84
N GLY A 128 13.45 -22.19 -21.14
CA GLY A 128 14.85 -21.95 -21.52
C GLY A 128 15.34 -20.51 -21.29
N ASN A 129 14.48 -19.62 -20.79
CA ASN A 129 14.84 -18.23 -20.52
C ASN A 129 15.72 -18.11 -19.27
N LYS A 130 16.54 -17.05 -19.23
CA LYS A 130 17.36 -16.74 -18.05
C LYS A 130 16.47 -16.18 -16.94
N ILE A 131 16.65 -16.66 -15.72
CA ILE A 131 16.08 -16.13 -14.50
C ILE A 131 17.18 -15.45 -13.70
N VAL A 132 16.90 -14.26 -13.18
CA VAL A 132 17.76 -13.49 -12.27
C VAL A 132 17.06 -13.38 -10.92
N THR A 133 17.75 -13.68 -9.83
CA THR A 133 17.19 -13.54 -8.47
C THR A 133 17.70 -12.24 -7.83
N GLY A 134 16.76 -11.39 -7.40
CA GLY A 134 17.03 -10.15 -6.69
C GLY A 134 17.39 -10.37 -5.20
N PRO A 135 17.73 -9.29 -4.48
CA PRO A 135 18.23 -9.36 -3.10
C PRO A 135 17.24 -9.96 -2.10
N ASP A 136 15.94 -9.76 -2.33
CA ASP A 136 14.84 -10.29 -1.49
C ASP A 136 14.31 -11.66 -1.97
N GLY A 137 14.96 -12.29 -2.96
CA GLY A 137 14.55 -13.60 -3.48
C GLY A 137 13.55 -13.56 -4.63
N TYR A 138 13.00 -12.38 -4.98
CA TYR A 138 12.15 -12.21 -6.15
C TYR A 138 12.89 -12.54 -7.45
N LYS A 139 12.19 -13.19 -8.38
CA LYS A 139 12.76 -13.69 -9.63
C LYS A 139 12.31 -12.85 -10.82
N PHE A 140 13.23 -12.68 -11.77
CA PHE A 140 13.03 -11.90 -12.98
C PHE A 140 13.43 -12.73 -14.19
N MET A 141 12.47 -13.02 -15.07
CA MET A 141 12.73 -13.74 -16.32
C MET A 141 13.16 -12.75 -17.40
N VAL A 142 14.24 -13.06 -18.08
CA VAL A 142 14.78 -12.29 -19.20
C VAL A 142 14.47 -13.03 -20.49
N VAL A 143 13.62 -12.42 -21.32
CA VAL A 143 13.08 -12.99 -22.55
C VAL A 143 13.72 -12.29 -23.75
N ASP A 144 14.43 -13.03 -24.59
CA ASP A 144 14.95 -12.51 -25.85
C ASP A 144 13.82 -12.50 -26.90
N THR A 145 13.29 -11.32 -27.20
CA THR A 145 12.17 -11.17 -28.13
C THR A 145 12.13 -9.78 -28.77
N SER A 146 11.74 -9.75 -30.04
CA SER A 146 11.48 -8.53 -30.79
C SER A 146 9.98 -8.24 -30.97
N GLU A 147 9.10 -9.12 -30.49
CA GLU A 147 7.65 -9.04 -30.63
C GLU A 147 7.00 -8.10 -29.60
N GLY A 148 5.82 -7.56 -29.91
CA GLY A 148 5.05 -6.69 -28.99
C GLY A 148 5.56 -5.24 -28.91
N ASN A 149 5.06 -4.49 -27.93
CA ASN A 149 5.43 -3.08 -27.76
C ASN A 149 6.87 -2.96 -27.22
N LYS A 150 7.79 -2.38 -28.00
CA LYS A 150 9.19 -2.17 -27.60
C LYS A 150 9.36 -1.07 -26.55
N ASP A 151 8.38 -0.18 -26.44
CA ASP A 151 8.37 0.86 -25.41
C ASP A 151 7.98 0.34 -24.03
N GLU A 152 7.47 -0.90 -23.94
CA GLU A 152 7.13 -1.58 -22.69
C GLU A 152 8.07 -2.78 -22.46
N PRO A 153 9.08 -2.63 -21.58
CA PRO A 153 10.01 -3.71 -21.26
C PRO A 153 9.40 -4.84 -20.43
N PHE A 154 8.36 -4.57 -19.64
CA PHE A 154 7.68 -5.58 -18.83
C PHE A 154 6.67 -6.35 -19.69
N LEU A 155 6.85 -7.67 -19.79
CA LEU A 155 6.01 -8.52 -20.63
C LEU A 155 4.79 -9.01 -19.83
N PHE A 156 5.05 -9.63 -18.68
CA PHE A 156 4.01 -10.16 -17.80
C PHE A 156 4.52 -10.41 -16.38
N VAL A 157 3.59 -10.50 -15.44
CA VAL A 157 3.81 -11.02 -14.09
C VAL A 157 3.29 -12.46 -14.06
N SER A 158 4.12 -13.43 -13.65
CA SER A 158 3.75 -14.84 -13.63
C SER A 158 3.43 -15.30 -12.21
N ILE A 159 2.21 -15.75 -11.99
CA ILE A 159 1.68 -16.19 -10.69
C ILE A 159 1.18 -17.63 -10.77
N ASN A 160 1.27 -18.34 -9.66
CA ASN A 160 0.74 -19.68 -9.52
C ASN A 160 -0.75 -19.63 -9.12
N VAL A 161 -1.55 -20.55 -9.63
CA VAL A 161 -2.97 -20.70 -9.23
C VAL A 161 -3.24 -22.14 -8.85
N GLN A 162 -4.16 -22.39 -7.92
CA GLN A 162 -4.49 -23.76 -7.54
C GLN A 162 -5.25 -24.50 -8.67
N ASN A 163 -6.15 -23.78 -9.35
CA ASN A 163 -6.99 -24.33 -10.41
C ASN A 163 -7.19 -23.28 -11.53
N LEU A 164 -6.65 -23.56 -12.71
CA LEU A 164 -6.64 -22.60 -13.81
C LEU A 164 -8.04 -22.23 -14.30
N ASP A 165 -8.96 -23.19 -14.38
CA ASP A 165 -10.32 -22.93 -14.85
C ASP A 165 -11.08 -21.99 -13.92
N LYS A 166 -10.95 -22.19 -12.60
CA LYS A 166 -11.55 -21.30 -11.59
C LYS A 166 -10.94 -19.91 -11.64
N ALA A 167 -9.61 -19.83 -11.71
CA ALA A 167 -8.91 -18.55 -11.81
C ALA A 167 -9.32 -17.81 -13.08
N LEU A 168 -9.30 -18.46 -14.25
CA LEU A 168 -9.74 -17.86 -15.51
C LEU A 168 -11.20 -17.41 -15.48
N ASN A 169 -12.09 -18.22 -14.90
CA ASN A 169 -13.50 -17.84 -14.78
C ASN A 169 -13.64 -16.58 -13.93
N PHE A 170 -13.02 -16.52 -12.75
CA PHE A 170 -13.07 -15.34 -11.90
C PHE A 170 -12.49 -14.10 -12.61
N HIS A 171 -11.30 -14.22 -13.18
CA HIS A 171 -10.64 -13.10 -13.86
C HIS A 171 -11.45 -12.59 -15.06
N THR A 172 -12.02 -13.47 -15.88
CA THR A 172 -12.72 -13.07 -17.11
C THR A 172 -14.19 -12.70 -16.88
N LYS A 173 -14.88 -13.34 -15.92
CA LYS A 173 -16.32 -13.17 -15.68
C LYS A 173 -16.65 -12.26 -14.50
N VAL A 174 -15.72 -12.04 -13.58
CA VAL A 174 -15.90 -11.15 -12.43
C VAL A 174 -15.04 -9.90 -12.59
N LEU A 175 -13.73 -10.09 -12.81
CA LEU A 175 -12.81 -8.97 -13.01
C LEU A 175 -12.77 -8.47 -14.47
N GLY A 176 -13.43 -9.14 -15.40
CA GLY A 176 -13.51 -8.69 -16.80
C GLY A 176 -12.21 -8.72 -17.60
N ALA A 177 -11.14 -9.38 -17.13
CA ALA A 177 -9.90 -9.56 -17.88
C ALA A 177 -10.12 -10.30 -19.21
N GLN A 178 -9.24 -10.07 -20.18
CA GLN A 178 -9.24 -10.75 -21.47
C GLN A 178 -8.14 -11.78 -21.54
N VAL A 179 -8.40 -12.91 -22.21
CA VAL A 179 -7.39 -13.96 -22.46
C VAL A 179 -6.61 -13.63 -23.72
N PHE A 180 -5.28 -13.76 -23.66
CA PHE A 180 -4.36 -13.56 -24.77
C PHE A 180 -3.79 -14.90 -25.24
N GLN A 181 -3.86 -15.14 -26.56
CA GLN A 181 -3.44 -16.43 -27.14
C GLN A 181 -1.94 -16.67 -27.07
N SER A 182 -1.11 -15.63 -27.17
CA SER A 182 0.34 -15.73 -27.07
C SER A 182 0.97 -14.49 -26.44
N THR A 183 2.01 -14.72 -25.66
CA THR A 183 2.89 -13.69 -25.08
C THR A 183 4.32 -14.23 -25.10
N PRO A 184 5.30 -13.47 -25.63
CA PRO A 184 6.68 -13.92 -25.65
C PRO A 184 7.19 -14.29 -24.26
N GLY A 185 7.79 -15.48 -24.14
CA GLY A 185 8.34 -16.01 -22.88
C GLY A 185 7.34 -16.69 -21.95
N ALA A 186 6.03 -16.53 -22.17
CA ALA A 186 5.02 -17.27 -21.42
C ALA A 186 4.98 -18.75 -21.85
N LEU A 187 4.57 -19.63 -20.95
CA LEU A 187 4.56 -21.09 -21.14
C LEU A 187 3.62 -21.55 -22.27
N GLY A 188 2.45 -20.91 -22.42
CA GLY A 188 1.46 -21.26 -23.43
C GLY A 188 1.01 -22.74 -23.40
N SER A 189 0.89 -23.32 -22.20
CA SER A 189 0.59 -24.74 -22.01
C SER A 189 -0.89 -24.99 -21.69
N ALA A 190 -1.32 -26.26 -21.67
CA ALA A 190 -2.66 -26.62 -21.18
C ALA A 190 -2.88 -26.33 -19.68
N LYS A 191 -1.82 -25.95 -18.96
CA LYS A 191 -1.81 -25.62 -17.52
C LYS A 191 -1.39 -24.18 -17.27
N SER A 192 -1.42 -23.33 -18.29
CA SER A 192 -1.22 -21.89 -18.12
C SER A 192 -2.09 -21.08 -19.07
N ALA A 193 -2.35 -19.83 -18.69
CA ALA A 193 -3.03 -18.88 -19.55
C ALA A 193 -2.53 -17.46 -19.27
N VAL A 194 -2.52 -16.62 -20.30
CA VAL A 194 -2.19 -15.21 -20.15
C VAL A 194 -3.46 -14.38 -20.20
N ILE A 195 -3.64 -13.50 -19.23
CA ILE A 195 -4.74 -12.55 -19.15
C ILE A 195 -4.22 -11.10 -19.12
N GLY A 196 -5.08 -10.16 -19.45
CA GLY A 196 -4.77 -8.74 -19.33
C GLY A 196 -6.03 -7.90 -19.11
N PHE A 197 -5.84 -6.79 -18.41
CA PHE A 197 -6.89 -5.79 -18.18
C PHE A 197 -6.89 -4.70 -19.25
N SER A 198 -5.90 -4.64 -20.13
CA SER A 198 -5.86 -3.73 -21.28
C SER A 198 -5.33 -4.48 -22.51
N ASP A 199 -5.62 -3.97 -23.71
CA ASP A 199 -5.03 -4.46 -24.96
C ASP A 199 -3.53 -4.09 -25.07
N LYS A 200 -3.07 -3.18 -24.21
CA LYS A 200 -1.70 -2.67 -24.13
C LYS A 200 -1.10 -2.95 -22.76
N GLY A 201 0.23 -2.96 -22.72
CA GLY A 201 1.01 -3.05 -21.48
C GLY A 201 1.23 -4.47 -20.98
N THR A 202 1.75 -4.55 -19.75
CA THR A 202 2.09 -5.79 -19.03
C THR A 202 0.88 -6.67 -18.75
N ARG A 203 1.06 -7.98 -18.90
CA ARG A 203 0.01 -9.00 -18.70
C ARG A 203 0.19 -9.76 -17.39
N LEU A 204 -0.73 -10.68 -17.10
CA LEU A 204 -0.58 -11.69 -16.04
C LEU A 204 -0.57 -13.07 -16.67
N GLU A 205 0.43 -13.89 -16.33
CA GLU A 205 0.42 -15.32 -16.63
C GLU A 205 -0.04 -16.07 -15.38
N LEU A 206 -1.12 -16.85 -15.54
CA LEU A 206 -1.63 -17.78 -14.54
C LEU A 206 -1.07 -19.17 -14.84
N VAL A 207 -0.43 -19.82 -13.87
CA VAL A 207 0.15 -21.15 -14.02
C VAL A 207 -0.40 -22.09 -12.95
N GLU A 208 -1.06 -23.17 -13.36
CA GLU A 208 -1.63 -24.13 -12.39
C GLU A 208 -0.52 -24.88 -11.65
N LEU A 209 -0.62 -24.93 -10.32
CA LEU A 209 0.28 -25.73 -9.49
C LEU A 209 0.05 -27.24 -9.73
N PRO A 210 1.11 -28.05 -9.71
CA PRO A 210 0.98 -29.49 -9.85
C PRO A 210 0.13 -30.07 -8.72
N ASN A 211 -0.67 -31.09 -9.03
CA ASN A 211 -1.51 -31.80 -8.06
C ASN A 211 -2.49 -30.90 -7.28
N GLN A 212 -2.87 -29.73 -7.82
CA GLN A 212 -3.76 -28.77 -7.17
C GLN A 212 -3.29 -28.34 -5.77
N GLN A 213 -1.97 -28.22 -5.59
CA GLN A 213 -1.41 -27.62 -4.37
C GLN A 213 -2.01 -26.23 -4.13
N SER A 214 -2.22 -25.89 -2.86
CA SER A 214 -2.68 -24.56 -2.48
C SER A 214 -1.61 -23.52 -2.75
N VAL A 215 -2.05 -22.32 -3.12
CA VAL A 215 -1.20 -21.13 -3.14
C VAL A 215 -0.90 -20.71 -1.70
N ASP A 216 0.37 -20.50 -1.40
CA ASP A 216 0.88 -19.92 -0.16
C ASP A 216 1.47 -18.56 -0.51
N HIS A 217 0.90 -17.50 0.07
CA HIS A 217 1.35 -16.12 -0.12
C HIS A 217 2.43 -15.69 0.89
N ALA A 218 2.56 -16.43 2.00
CA ALA A 218 3.42 -16.09 3.13
C ALA A 218 3.35 -14.58 3.51
N LEU A 219 4.50 -13.91 3.70
CA LEU A 219 4.56 -12.49 4.10
C LEU A 219 4.98 -11.55 2.95
N ALA A 220 5.61 -12.09 1.91
CA ALA A 220 6.11 -11.36 0.75
C ALA A 220 5.05 -11.14 -0.35
N ALA A 221 3.81 -11.57 -0.11
CA ALA A 221 2.68 -11.40 -1.01
C ALA A 221 2.62 -9.99 -1.62
N GLY A 222 2.56 -9.94 -2.95
CA GLY A 222 2.45 -8.71 -3.73
C GLY A 222 1.00 -8.35 -4.09
N ARG A 223 0.85 -7.27 -4.87
CA ARG A 223 -0.44 -6.77 -5.33
C ARG A 223 -0.31 -6.28 -6.78
N PHE A 224 -1.31 -6.58 -7.61
CA PHE A 224 -1.38 -6.06 -8.97
C PHE A 224 -2.30 -4.83 -9.01
N ALA A 225 -1.83 -3.73 -9.59
CA ALA A 225 -2.62 -2.52 -9.74
C ALA A 225 -2.95 -2.22 -11.21
N THR A 226 -4.17 -1.78 -11.47
CA THR A 226 -4.60 -1.36 -12.81
C THR A 226 -5.45 -0.09 -12.75
N GLU A 227 -5.23 0.78 -13.73
CA GLU A 227 -5.96 2.02 -13.92
C GLU A 227 -7.30 1.76 -14.60
N THR A 228 -8.33 2.42 -14.09
CA THR A 228 -9.72 2.34 -14.56
C THR A 228 -10.28 3.74 -14.85
N GLU A 229 -11.43 3.81 -15.52
CA GLU A 229 -12.18 5.07 -15.64
C GLU A 229 -12.67 5.56 -14.27
N ASP A 230 -12.93 6.86 -14.15
CA ASP A 230 -13.42 7.44 -12.90
C ASP A 230 -14.77 6.81 -12.47
N GLY A 231 -14.87 6.42 -11.20
CA GLY A 231 -16.04 5.74 -10.64
C GLY A 231 -16.10 4.23 -10.92
N ALA A 232 -15.20 3.69 -11.75
CA ALA A 232 -15.10 2.25 -11.98
C ALA A 232 -14.68 1.44 -10.74
N PRO A 233 -13.86 1.95 -9.78
CA PRO A 233 -13.58 1.21 -8.54
C PRO A 233 -14.85 0.80 -7.78
N SER A 234 -15.83 1.72 -7.69
CA SER A 234 -17.13 1.41 -7.10
C SER A 234 -17.87 0.29 -7.82
N TYR A 235 -17.93 0.36 -9.15
CA TYR A 235 -18.52 -0.69 -9.99
C TYR A 235 -17.81 -2.05 -9.83
N MET A 236 -16.48 -2.06 -9.76
CA MET A 236 -15.70 -3.30 -9.59
C MET A 236 -15.96 -3.94 -8.23
N GLY A 237 -16.04 -3.15 -7.16
CA GLY A 237 -16.42 -3.63 -5.84
C GLY A 237 -17.80 -4.30 -5.84
N GLU A 238 -18.80 -3.67 -6.47
CA GLU A 238 -20.14 -4.25 -6.59
C GLU A 238 -20.16 -5.57 -7.37
N LYS A 239 -19.37 -5.68 -8.46
CA LYS A 239 -19.26 -6.92 -9.25
C LYS A 239 -18.64 -8.05 -8.45
N VAL A 240 -17.53 -7.79 -7.76
CA VAL A 240 -16.88 -8.79 -6.91
C VAL A 240 -17.82 -9.23 -5.79
N LYS A 241 -18.47 -8.29 -5.10
CA LYS A 241 -19.46 -8.60 -4.05
C LYS A 241 -20.62 -9.44 -4.57
N SER A 242 -21.15 -9.12 -5.74
CA SER A 242 -22.27 -9.85 -6.36
C SER A 242 -21.88 -11.27 -6.78
N ALA A 243 -20.61 -11.50 -7.09
CA ALA A 243 -20.06 -12.82 -7.38
C ALA A 243 -19.68 -13.62 -6.10
N GLY A 244 -19.90 -13.05 -4.90
CA GLY A 244 -19.50 -13.65 -3.63
C GLY A 244 -18.00 -13.56 -3.35
N GLY A 245 -17.26 -12.73 -4.10
CA GLY A 245 -15.84 -12.48 -3.88
C GLY A 245 -15.58 -11.52 -2.71
N LYS A 246 -14.32 -11.44 -2.29
CA LYS A 246 -13.90 -10.67 -1.12
C LYS A 246 -13.37 -9.30 -1.51
N ILE A 247 -13.92 -8.26 -0.89
CA ILE A 247 -13.38 -6.90 -0.92
C ILE A 247 -12.56 -6.70 0.34
N LEU A 248 -11.29 -6.34 0.19
CA LEU A 248 -10.40 -6.03 1.32
C LEU A 248 -10.57 -4.60 1.77
N HIS A 249 -10.59 -3.69 0.80
CA HIS A 249 -10.69 -2.26 1.05
C HIS A 249 -11.51 -1.61 -0.05
N GLY A 250 -12.17 -0.52 0.32
CA GLY A 250 -12.87 0.32 -0.64
C GLY A 250 -14.27 -0.17 -1.02
N PRO A 251 -14.93 0.58 -1.91
CA PRO A 251 -14.44 1.79 -2.57
C PRO A 251 -14.15 2.92 -1.56
N ILE A 252 -12.93 3.44 -1.54
CA ILE A 252 -12.50 4.52 -0.62
C ILE A 252 -11.62 5.51 -1.38
N LYS A 253 -11.62 6.77 -0.91
CA LYS A 253 -10.68 7.78 -1.37
C LYS A 253 -9.53 7.93 -0.40
N LEU A 254 -8.31 7.71 -0.88
CA LEU A 254 -7.12 7.79 -0.04
C LEU A 254 -6.62 9.22 0.06
N GLN A 255 -6.09 9.60 1.22
CA GLN A 255 -5.41 10.86 1.41
C GLN A 255 -3.88 10.62 1.30
N PRO A 256 -3.11 11.61 0.82
CA PRO A 256 -3.52 12.98 0.49
C PRO A 256 -4.01 13.19 -0.96
N HIS A 257 -3.86 12.20 -1.84
CA HIS A 257 -4.00 12.40 -3.30
C HIS A 257 -5.44 12.28 -3.83
N ASN A 258 -6.37 11.83 -2.98
CA ASN A 258 -7.81 11.71 -3.23
C ASN A 258 -8.16 10.71 -4.34
N GLU A 259 -7.30 9.72 -4.55
CA GLU A 259 -7.52 8.60 -5.47
C GLU A 259 -8.58 7.64 -4.94
N GLU A 260 -9.53 7.27 -5.78
CA GLU A 260 -10.54 6.26 -5.47
C GLU A 260 -9.96 4.88 -5.78
N VAL A 261 -9.95 4.01 -4.77
CA VAL A 261 -9.49 2.62 -4.93
C VAL A 261 -10.53 1.63 -4.42
N VAL A 262 -10.55 0.46 -5.05
CA VAL A 262 -11.08 -0.77 -4.45
C VAL A 262 -10.01 -1.85 -4.54
N ILE A 263 -9.83 -2.60 -3.46
CA ILE A 263 -8.90 -3.72 -3.40
C ILE A 263 -9.70 -4.98 -3.13
N VAL A 264 -9.52 -5.97 -3.99
CA VAL A 264 -10.25 -7.23 -3.96
C VAL A 264 -9.29 -8.41 -3.96
N GLU A 265 -9.75 -9.55 -3.44
CA GLU A 265 -9.04 -10.83 -3.57
C GLU A 265 -9.65 -11.67 -4.69
N ASP A 266 -8.79 -12.38 -5.43
CA ASP A 266 -9.24 -13.44 -6.33
C ASP A 266 -9.51 -14.76 -5.60
N VAL A 267 -9.72 -15.83 -6.38
CA VAL A 267 -10.05 -17.17 -5.86
C VAL A 267 -8.88 -17.85 -5.14
N ASP A 268 -7.66 -17.40 -5.36
CA ASP A 268 -6.44 -17.95 -4.75
C ASP A 268 -5.89 -17.04 -3.64
N GLY A 269 -6.42 -15.81 -3.50
CA GLY A 269 -6.04 -14.85 -2.45
C GLY A 269 -5.15 -13.70 -2.94
N TYR A 270 -4.93 -13.57 -4.25
CA TYR A 270 -4.16 -12.45 -4.81
C TYR A 270 -4.93 -11.15 -4.72
N GLU A 271 -4.23 -10.09 -4.34
CA GLU A 271 -4.81 -8.75 -4.23
C GLU A 271 -4.74 -7.99 -5.56
N TYR A 272 -5.87 -7.40 -5.95
CA TYR A 272 -6.01 -6.54 -7.12
C TYR A 272 -6.49 -5.15 -6.70
N CYS A 273 -5.71 -4.11 -7.01
CA CYS A 273 -6.08 -2.71 -6.80
C CYS A 273 -6.61 -2.12 -8.10
N PHE A 274 -7.87 -1.70 -8.10
CA PHE A 274 -8.46 -0.89 -9.17
C PHE A 274 -8.48 0.56 -8.70
N VAL A 275 -7.78 1.43 -9.42
CA VAL A 275 -7.67 2.86 -9.10
C VAL A 275 -8.24 3.71 -10.23
N ASP A 276 -8.89 4.82 -9.88
CA ASP A 276 -9.39 5.78 -10.85
C ASP A 276 -8.26 6.58 -11.51
N ALA A 277 -8.42 6.87 -12.81
CA ALA A 277 -7.40 7.55 -13.60
C ALA A 277 -7.02 8.93 -13.05
N ARG A 278 -8.01 9.76 -12.68
CA ARG A 278 -7.73 11.11 -12.15
C ARG A 278 -6.98 11.04 -10.83
N GLY A 279 -7.38 10.14 -9.93
CA GLY A 279 -6.70 9.90 -8.68
C GLY A 279 -5.24 9.52 -8.89
N TYR A 280 -4.99 8.51 -9.72
CA TYR A 280 -3.63 8.05 -10.00
C TYR A 280 -2.75 9.14 -10.61
N THR A 281 -3.26 9.90 -11.59
CA THR A 281 -2.53 11.04 -12.17
C THR A 281 -2.22 12.11 -11.13
N ASN A 282 -3.13 12.39 -10.19
CA ASN A 282 -2.86 13.32 -9.09
C ASN A 282 -1.74 12.82 -8.18
N CYS A 283 -1.74 11.53 -7.80
CA CYS A 283 -0.66 10.94 -7.01
C CYS A 283 0.72 11.18 -7.66
N VAL A 284 0.79 10.90 -8.97
CA VAL A 284 2.03 11.05 -9.75
C VAL A 284 2.46 12.52 -9.81
N ASN A 285 1.54 13.43 -10.10
CA ASN A 285 1.84 14.86 -10.24
C ASN A 285 2.25 15.51 -8.92
N VAL A 286 1.57 15.19 -7.81
CA VAL A 286 1.92 15.69 -6.47
C VAL A 286 3.32 15.22 -6.09
N ALA A 287 3.59 13.91 -6.21
CA ALA A 287 4.90 13.36 -5.89
C ALA A 287 6.03 13.97 -6.73
N TYR A 288 5.78 14.26 -8.01
CA TYR A 288 6.76 14.95 -8.86
C TYR A 288 6.99 16.41 -8.47
N ALA A 289 5.93 17.13 -8.09
CA ALA A 289 6.02 18.53 -7.67
C ALA A 289 6.77 18.70 -6.34
N GLU A 290 6.65 17.74 -5.43
CA GLU A 290 7.30 17.75 -4.11
C GLU A 290 8.76 17.27 -4.14
N GLY A 291 9.34 17.07 -5.34
CA GLY A 291 10.72 16.67 -5.49
C GLY A 291 10.97 15.18 -5.20
N GLY A 292 9.92 14.35 -5.16
CA GLY A 292 10.00 12.93 -4.81
C GLY A 292 10.81 12.04 -5.74
N ARG A 293 11.55 12.58 -6.72
CA ARG A 293 12.36 11.78 -7.66
C ARG A 293 13.64 11.21 -7.06
N GLU A 294 14.05 11.70 -5.90
CA GLU A 294 15.26 11.26 -5.21
C GLU A 294 14.94 10.77 -3.80
N VAL A 295 15.74 9.81 -3.33
CA VAL A 295 15.65 9.31 -1.96
C VAL A 295 16.50 10.22 -1.06
N ASP A 296 15.89 10.84 -0.07
CA ASP A 296 16.60 11.55 1.00
C ASP A 296 17.19 10.52 1.98
N TRP A 297 18.40 10.06 1.66
CA TRP A 297 19.08 9.03 2.44
C TRP A 297 19.38 9.47 3.87
N ASP A 298 19.62 10.76 4.13
CA ASP A 298 19.87 11.27 5.47
C ASP A 298 18.60 11.23 6.32
N PHE A 299 17.46 11.66 5.77
CA PHE A 299 16.16 11.53 6.42
C PHE A 299 15.80 10.07 6.67
N ARG A 300 15.94 9.21 5.66
CA ARG A 300 15.68 7.79 5.75
C ARG A 300 16.53 7.10 6.82
N ASN A 301 17.84 7.38 6.86
CA ASN A 301 18.74 6.75 7.83
C ASN A 301 18.41 7.16 9.28
N ARG A 302 17.90 8.38 9.48
CA ARG A 302 17.34 8.80 10.77
C ARG A 302 16.06 8.05 11.11
N LEU A 303 15.15 7.86 10.16
CA LEU A 303 13.93 7.05 10.36
C LEU A 303 14.23 5.58 10.67
N GLU A 304 15.22 5.00 9.98
CA GLU A 304 15.71 3.64 10.22
C GLU A 304 16.20 3.48 11.66
N THR A 305 17.07 4.41 12.08
CA THR A 305 17.61 4.44 13.43
C THR A 305 16.49 4.60 14.47
N ALA A 306 15.57 5.54 14.24
CA ALA A 306 14.45 5.81 15.13
C ALA A 306 13.50 4.60 15.28
N SER A 307 13.19 3.92 14.17
CA SER A 307 12.29 2.77 14.14
C SER A 307 12.86 1.56 14.89
N ARG A 308 14.19 1.47 15.01
CA ARG A 308 14.89 0.42 15.76
C ARG A 308 15.14 0.77 17.23
N SER A 309 14.71 1.94 17.70
CA SER A 309 14.92 2.33 19.09
C SER A 309 14.24 1.35 20.06
N THR A 310 14.98 0.88 21.05
CA THR A 310 14.46 -0.01 22.11
C THR A 310 13.60 0.74 23.15
N LYS A 311 13.66 2.07 23.15
CA LYS A 311 12.86 2.94 24.02
C LYS A 311 12.06 3.92 23.17
N ASN A 312 10.74 3.89 23.29
CA ASN A 312 9.83 4.85 22.67
C ASN A 312 10.01 5.03 21.14
N ALA A 313 10.23 3.96 20.37
CA ALA A 313 10.40 4.02 18.91
C ALA A 313 9.34 4.89 18.21
N LYS A 314 8.07 4.81 18.62
CA LYS A 314 6.98 5.64 18.06
C LYS A 314 7.21 7.14 18.23
N LEU A 315 7.83 7.56 19.33
CA LEU A 315 8.16 8.97 19.58
C LEU A 315 9.41 9.39 18.81
N GLU A 316 10.44 8.55 18.77
CA GLU A 316 11.64 8.84 17.97
C GLU A 316 11.31 8.97 16.48
N VAL A 317 10.44 8.11 15.97
CA VAL A 317 9.91 8.21 14.60
C VAL A 317 9.14 9.52 14.41
N ALA A 318 8.25 9.88 15.33
CA ALA A 318 7.52 11.15 15.27
C ALA A 318 8.47 12.37 15.27
N LYS A 319 9.57 12.35 16.02
CA LYS A 319 10.58 13.43 16.01
C LYS A 319 11.25 13.59 14.65
N VAL A 320 11.58 12.49 13.98
CA VAL A 320 12.18 12.56 12.64
C VAL A 320 11.16 13.08 11.63
N LEU A 321 9.92 12.58 11.67
CA LEU A 321 8.83 12.98 10.77
C LEU A 321 8.33 14.41 10.97
N ALA A 322 8.45 14.95 12.19
CA ALA A 322 8.11 16.34 12.46
C ALA A 322 9.02 17.33 11.71
N ARG A 323 10.13 16.85 11.11
CA ARG A 323 11.11 17.65 10.35
C ARG A 323 11.49 18.90 11.14
N ASN A 324 11.47 20.07 10.50
CA ASN A 324 11.65 21.36 11.14
C ASN A 324 10.28 21.99 11.36
N TYR A 325 9.94 22.31 12.61
CA TYR A 325 8.71 23.03 12.96
C TYR A 325 9.00 24.10 14.01
N ASN A 326 8.11 25.09 14.09
CA ASN A 326 8.17 26.10 15.15
C ASN A 326 7.64 25.50 16.46
N LYS A 327 8.55 25.04 17.31
CA LYS A 327 8.21 24.40 18.58
C LYS A 327 7.29 25.24 19.46
N ALA A 328 7.59 26.53 19.62
CA ALA A 328 6.81 27.41 20.50
C ALA A 328 5.36 27.57 19.99
N GLU A 329 5.20 27.70 18.67
CA GLU A 329 3.88 27.81 18.05
C GLU A 329 3.06 26.54 18.21
N VAL A 330 3.62 25.37 17.86
CA VAL A 330 2.90 24.09 17.95
C VAL A 330 2.54 23.77 19.40
N LYS A 331 3.48 23.99 20.33
CA LYS A 331 3.21 23.82 21.76
C LYS A 331 2.06 24.70 22.24
N THR A 332 2.03 25.97 21.81
CA THR A 332 0.93 26.89 22.13
C THR A 332 -0.40 26.35 21.61
N LYS A 333 -0.46 25.88 20.35
CA LYS A 333 -1.69 25.30 19.79
C LYS A 333 -2.19 24.07 20.58
N VAL A 334 -1.28 23.20 21.02
CA VAL A 334 -1.61 22.04 21.86
C VAL A 334 -2.17 22.49 23.21
N GLU A 335 -1.49 23.43 23.88
CA GLU A 335 -1.90 23.97 25.18
C GLU A 335 -3.25 24.71 25.10
N ASP A 336 -3.49 25.48 24.04
CA ASP A 336 -4.77 26.15 23.78
C ASP A 336 -5.90 25.12 23.62
N LYS A 337 -5.69 24.05 22.85
CA LYS A 337 -6.70 22.97 22.73
C LYS A 337 -7.03 22.32 24.07
N ILE A 338 -6.04 22.15 24.95
CA ILE A 338 -6.22 21.59 26.30
C ILE A 338 -6.95 22.57 27.22
N LYS A 339 -6.66 23.87 27.10
CA LYS A 339 -7.22 24.93 27.96
C LYS A 339 -8.64 25.33 27.56
N ASP A 340 -8.92 25.38 26.26
CA ASP A 340 -10.18 25.92 25.72
C ASP A 340 -11.33 24.91 25.78
N ASN A 341 -11.05 23.65 26.11
CA ASN A 341 -12.02 22.56 26.13
C ASN A 341 -12.08 21.89 27.51
N GLY A 342 -13.29 21.66 28.02
CA GLY A 342 -13.49 20.91 29.27
C GLY A 342 -12.96 19.48 29.19
N ALA A 343 -13.01 18.86 28.01
CA ALA A 343 -12.32 17.62 27.70
C ALA A 343 -11.81 17.62 26.25
N VAL A 344 -10.62 17.05 26.01
CA VAL A 344 -10.06 16.87 24.67
C VAL A 344 -9.42 15.49 24.53
N VAL A 345 -9.62 14.87 23.37
CA VAL A 345 -9.03 13.58 22.99
C VAL A 345 -8.12 13.81 21.79
N PHE A 346 -6.81 13.68 22.01
CA PHE A 346 -5.85 13.59 20.92
C PHE A 346 -5.85 12.14 20.40
N SER A 347 -6.22 11.98 19.13
CA SER A 347 -6.63 10.72 18.54
C SER A 347 -5.90 10.44 17.22
N GLN A 348 -5.97 9.18 16.78
CA GLN A 348 -5.73 8.81 15.39
C GLN A 348 -6.91 8.00 14.88
N THR A 349 -7.33 8.24 13.64
CA THR A 349 -8.56 7.61 13.10
C THR A 349 -8.50 6.08 13.06
N SER A 350 -7.32 5.51 12.81
CA SER A 350 -7.09 4.06 12.72
C SER A 350 -6.87 3.37 14.08
N CYS A 351 -6.84 4.12 15.19
CA CYS A 351 -6.49 3.55 16.49
C CYS A 351 -7.71 2.97 17.23
N PRO A 352 -7.75 1.65 17.53
CA PRO A 352 -8.88 1.03 18.22
C PRO A 352 -9.05 1.53 19.67
N PHE A 353 -7.96 1.90 20.35
CA PHE A 353 -8.02 2.47 21.68
C PHE A 353 -8.59 3.90 21.68
N CYS A 354 -8.34 4.67 20.61
CA CYS A 354 -8.97 5.98 20.43
C CYS A 354 -10.48 5.82 20.25
N ALA A 355 -10.92 4.86 19.44
CA ALA A 355 -12.34 4.55 19.27
C ALA A 355 -13.01 4.17 20.61
N LYS A 356 -12.36 3.33 21.42
CA LYS A 356 -12.86 2.97 22.76
C LYS A 356 -12.96 4.15 23.71
N ALA A 357 -11.94 5.02 23.77
CA ALA A 357 -11.97 6.22 24.61
C ALA A 357 -13.11 7.18 24.20
N LYS A 358 -13.22 7.49 22.91
CA LYS A 358 -14.29 8.33 22.35
C LYS A 358 -15.67 7.74 22.64
N LYS A 359 -15.85 6.44 22.42
CA LYS A 359 -17.12 5.74 22.73
C LYS A 359 -17.45 5.85 24.22
N THR A 360 -16.49 5.61 25.11
CA THR A 360 -16.72 5.65 26.57
C THR A 360 -17.15 7.04 27.04
N LEU A 361 -16.50 8.10 26.54
CA LEU A 361 -16.88 9.48 26.83
C LEU A 361 -18.29 9.80 26.27
N SER A 362 -18.58 9.38 25.04
CA SER A 362 -19.89 9.56 24.41
C SER A 362 -21.01 8.83 25.17
N ASP A 363 -20.78 7.58 25.60
CA ASP A 363 -21.75 6.78 26.36
C ASP A 363 -22.10 7.44 27.71
N LEU A 364 -21.17 8.22 28.28
CA LEU A 364 -21.39 9.00 29.50
C LEU A 364 -22.09 10.35 29.26
N GLY A 365 -22.33 10.71 28.00
CA GLY A 365 -22.91 12.00 27.61
C GLY A 365 -21.91 13.16 27.60
N ALA A 366 -20.60 12.88 27.62
CA ALA A 366 -19.59 13.93 27.70
C ALA A 366 -19.51 14.76 26.42
N LYS A 367 -19.28 16.06 26.56
CA LYS A 367 -18.88 16.97 25.48
C LYS A 367 -17.35 17.08 25.46
N TYR A 368 -16.73 16.70 24.36
CA TYR A 368 -15.28 16.73 24.21
C TYR A 368 -14.87 17.09 22.79
N GLU A 369 -13.73 17.75 22.67
CA GLU A 369 -13.06 18.02 21.39
C GLU A 369 -12.24 16.80 20.97
N VAL A 370 -12.17 16.54 19.67
CA VAL A 370 -11.29 15.51 19.10
C VAL A 370 -10.30 16.18 18.16
N VAL A 371 -9.01 15.97 18.42
CA VAL A 371 -7.94 16.34 17.49
C VAL A 371 -7.41 15.06 16.86
N GLU A 372 -7.81 14.78 15.62
CA GLU A 372 -7.29 13.65 14.84
C GLU A 372 -5.93 14.03 14.25
N LEU A 373 -4.86 13.60 14.92
CA LEU A 373 -3.48 14.00 14.62
C LEU A 373 -3.05 13.58 13.21
N ASP A 374 -3.56 12.45 12.72
CA ASP A 374 -3.33 11.95 11.37
C ASP A 374 -3.99 12.79 10.27
N LYS A 375 -4.91 13.69 10.62
CA LYS A 375 -5.54 14.63 9.68
C LYS A 375 -4.88 16.01 9.63
N LEU A 376 -3.85 16.25 10.45
CA LEU A 376 -3.10 17.51 10.48
C LEU A 376 -1.90 17.52 9.51
N GLY A 377 -1.73 16.48 8.69
CA GLY A 377 -0.56 16.31 7.83
C GLY A 377 0.73 16.26 8.66
N ASP A 378 1.81 16.85 8.14
CA ASP A 378 3.12 16.88 8.80
C ASP A 378 3.09 17.55 10.18
N GLU A 379 2.21 18.55 10.37
CA GLU A 379 2.06 19.23 11.66
C GLU A 379 1.58 18.24 12.75
N GLY A 380 0.83 17.20 12.39
CA GLY A 380 0.39 16.15 13.31
C GLY A 380 1.54 15.46 14.04
N TYR A 381 2.71 15.29 13.40
CA TYR A 381 3.89 14.72 14.06
C TYR A 381 4.50 15.69 15.06
N ALA A 382 4.56 16.98 14.73
CA ALA A 382 4.98 18.01 15.66
C ALA A 382 4.09 18.04 16.91
N TRP A 383 2.76 17.95 16.73
CA TRP A 383 1.82 17.85 17.85
C TRP A 383 2.08 16.61 18.71
N ARG A 384 2.38 15.46 18.09
CA ARG A 384 2.74 14.24 18.84
C ARG A 384 4.01 14.41 19.67
N VAL A 385 5.01 15.10 19.14
CA VAL A 385 6.26 15.40 19.87
C VAL A 385 5.96 16.28 21.08
N GLU A 386 5.25 17.40 20.89
CA GLU A 386 4.92 18.32 21.99
C GLU A 386 3.98 17.69 23.02
N LEU A 387 2.99 16.91 22.60
CA LEU A 387 2.13 16.15 23.50
C LEU A 387 2.94 15.19 24.36
N ALA A 388 3.89 14.46 23.77
CA ALA A 388 4.74 13.55 24.52
C ALA A 388 5.66 14.27 25.51
N GLU A 389 6.09 15.50 25.21
CA GLU A 389 6.81 16.33 26.19
C GLU A 389 5.92 16.73 27.37
N ILE A 390 4.65 17.06 27.11
CA ILE A 390 3.68 17.44 28.15
C ILE A 390 3.29 16.23 29.01
N THR A 391 3.02 15.09 28.39
CA THR A 391 2.40 13.93 29.06
C THR A 391 3.39 12.86 29.47
N GLN A 392 4.62 12.92 28.97
CA GLN A 392 5.61 11.84 29.07
C GLN A 392 5.12 10.51 28.45
N SER A 393 4.12 10.57 27.55
CA SER A 393 3.56 9.44 26.83
C SER A 393 3.67 9.63 25.31
N GLY A 394 4.13 8.60 24.60
CA GLY A 394 4.25 8.61 23.13
C GLY A 394 3.08 7.95 22.38
N THR A 395 2.05 7.51 23.10
CA THR A 395 0.91 6.77 22.54
C THR A 395 -0.32 7.65 22.37
N VAL A 396 -1.27 7.17 21.55
CA VAL A 396 -2.63 7.71 21.45
C VAL A 396 -3.64 6.63 21.88
N PRO A 397 -4.82 6.99 22.42
CA PRO A 397 -5.27 8.36 22.67
C PRO A 397 -4.50 9.03 23.80
N GLN A 398 -4.44 10.37 23.81
CA GLN A 398 -4.09 11.15 25.01
C GLN A 398 -5.30 11.99 25.39
N VAL A 399 -5.84 11.74 26.58
CA VAL A 399 -7.08 12.36 27.05
C VAL A 399 -6.76 13.39 28.12
N PHE A 400 -7.34 14.58 27.99
CA PHE A 400 -7.27 15.64 28.99
C PHE A 400 -8.67 16.01 29.44
N ILE A 401 -8.84 16.25 30.74
CA ILE A 401 -10.11 16.70 31.35
C ILE A 401 -9.78 17.83 32.32
N GLY A 402 -10.42 18.99 32.16
CA GLY A 402 -10.17 20.19 32.96
C GLY A 402 -8.70 20.64 32.89
N GLY A 403 -8.08 20.52 31.72
CA GLY A 403 -6.66 20.85 31.51
C GLY A 403 -5.66 19.81 32.04
N LYS A 404 -6.11 18.74 32.74
CA LYS A 404 -5.25 17.71 33.31
C LYS A 404 -5.16 16.49 32.40
N PHE A 405 -3.95 16.00 32.13
CA PHE A 405 -3.74 14.72 31.45
C PHE A 405 -4.23 13.57 32.34
N VAL A 406 -5.10 12.71 31.78
CA VAL A 406 -5.71 11.59 32.50
C VAL A 406 -5.27 10.21 31.99
N GLY A 407 -4.35 10.15 31.03
CA GLY A 407 -3.89 8.90 30.42
C GLY A 407 -4.48 8.67 29.01
N GLY A 408 -4.27 7.47 28.49
CA GLY A 408 -4.94 6.98 27.29
C GLY A 408 -6.24 6.24 27.63
N PHE A 409 -6.56 5.18 26.87
CA PHE A 409 -7.75 4.38 27.15
C PHE A 409 -7.52 3.47 28.36
N SER A 410 -6.60 2.51 28.23
CA SER A 410 -6.41 1.44 29.21
C SER A 410 -5.74 1.90 30.51
N ASP A 411 -4.90 2.93 30.46
CA ASP A 411 -4.16 3.51 31.59
C ASP A 411 -4.80 4.81 32.11
N GLY A 412 -6.00 5.15 31.65
CA GLY A 412 -6.66 6.40 31.96
C GLY A 412 -8.17 6.28 32.00
N VAL A 413 -8.83 6.46 30.85
CA VAL A 413 -10.29 6.49 30.73
C VAL A 413 -10.94 5.24 31.36
N GLU A 414 -10.46 4.05 31.05
CA GLU A 414 -11.02 2.79 31.56
C GLU A 414 -10.88 2.67 33.08
N GLU A 415 -9.71 3.05 33.63
CA GLU A 415 -9.47 3.03 35.07
C GLU A 415 -10.33 4.06 35.80
N LEU A 416 -10.46 5.27 35.27
CA LEU A 416 -11.30 6.31 35.87
C LEU A 416 -12.80 5.93 35.86
N VAL A 417 -13.25 5.14 34.89
CA VAL A 417 -14.59 4.55 34.91
C VAL A 417 -14.70 3.53 36.04
N LYS A 418 -13.75 2.58 36.15
CA LYS A 418 -13.74 1.55 37.20
C LYS A 418 -13.72 2.16 38.61
N GLU A 419 -13.00 3.26 38.77
CA GLU A 419 -12.91 4.01 40.04
C GLU A 419 -14.12 4.93 40.30
N GLY A 420 -15.05 5.08 39.35
CA GLY A 420 -16.19 6.00 39.47
C GLY A 420 -15.82 7.48 39.45
N LYS A 421 -14.60 7.83 39.02
CA LYS A 421 -14.06 9.21 39.03
C LYS A 421 -14.27 9.96 37.72
N LEU A 422 -14.44 9.26 36.60
CA LEU A 422 -14.48 9.90 35.28
C LEU A 422 -15.63 10.91 35.15
N LYS A 423 -16.86 10.51 35.49
CA LYS A 423 -18.03 11.38 35.38
C LYS A 423 -17.94 12.63 36.27
N PRO A 424 -17.59 12.52 37.57
CA PRO A 424 -17.35 13.70 38.40
C PRO A 424 -16.29 14.66 37.82
N MET A 425 -15.22 14.14 37.23
CA MET A 425 -14.19 14.99 36.60
C MET A 425 -14.74 15.75 35.39
N LEU A 426 -15.56 15.09 34.56
CA LEU A 426 -16.22 15.72 33.41
C LEU A 426 -17.21 16.80 33.85
N GLU A 427 -18.01 16.54 34.90
CA GLU A 427 -18.93 17.53 35.48
C GLU A 427 -18.18 18.77 35.98
N GLN A 428 -17.09 18.58 36.72
CA GLN A 428 -16.26 19.67 37.25
C GLN A 428 -15.58 20.48 36.13
N ALA A 429 -15.24 19.83 35.02
CA ALA A 429 -14.64 20.47 33.86
C ALA A 429 -15.67 21.13 32.91
N GLY A 430 -16.97 21.05 33.21
CA GLY A 430 -18.03 21.58 32.34
C GLY A 430 -18.20 20.78 31.04
N ALA A 431 -17.80 19.51 31.03
CA ALA A 431 -17.74 18.63 29.86
C ALA A 431 -18.90 17.62 29.81
N MET A 432 -20.07 17.95 30.35
CA MET A 432 -21.28 17.09 30.41
C MET A 432 -22.46 17.66 29.62
#